data_AF-A0A6V7YCL9-F1
#
_entry.id   AF-A0A6V7YCL9-F1
#
_cell.length_a   1.000
_cell.length_b   1.000
_cell.length_c   1.000
_cell.angle_alpha   90.00
_cell.angle_beta   90.00
_cell.angle_gamma   90.00
#
_symmetry.space_group_name_H-M   'P 1'
#
loop_
_entity.id
_entity.type
_entity.pdbx_description
1 polymer ?
#
loop_
_entity_poly.entity_id
_entity_poly.type
_entity_poly.pdbx_seq_one_letter_code
_entity_poly.pdbx_strand_id
1 'polypeptide(L)'
;MLLEIFQVPPTNVTISSSKTFEILPSNPLTDTPYHFKIHSSENFIDLSKCYLFTEFRIRKENANGQPVNITLDENVAPIQMIGNTFINNMRISINGREIFNSNSLYAYKTYFSHELSYSLGAKSSHLNSAGYYYDSGVSQESGASFNSRKNLFVNSRTAQFISKLDADLFNQPQYLVNHCELDLMDGLALDIARRLDVKPARYAIRKTMMKPLFISQGRYEFHANLFMDQIPRRITLGLVANSDYVGTQERSPFNFQPFRVREISILANGRSFPQSPYDFDYGSNRYARAFHDMNDAIGFSGTPDNNGITYQQYGRTHCIYVFNLTNSGEDNGGTFDLIKNGSTAVNIKFSQAVPEGGVMLIVMGETDALIMLDKNRSITSDTTI
;
A
#
# COMPACT_ATOMS: atom_id res chain seq x y z
N MET A 1 11.55 11.21 -40.39
CA MET A 1 10.52 11.09 -39.33
C MET A 1 9.46 12.14 -39.63
N LEU A 2 8.21 11.76 -39.89
CA LEU A 2 7.13 12.73 -40.14
C LEU A 2 6.53 13.17 -38.80
N LEU A 3 6.08 14.42 -38.73
CA LEU A 3 5.50 15.01 -37.53
C LEU A 3 4.07 14.45 -37.32
N GLU A 4 3.75 13.97 -36.12
CA GLU A 4 2.49 13.24 -35.84
C GLU A 4 1.21 14.10 -35.84
N ILE A 5 1.30 15.37 -36.25
CA ILE A 5 0.20 16.36 -36.24
C ILE A 5 -1.02 15.99 -37.12
N PHE A 6 -0.92 14.94 -37.94
CA PHE A 6 -1.98 14.45 -38.82
C PHE A 6 -2.65 13.15 -38.31
N GLN A 7 -2.19 12.56 -37.21
CA GLN A 7 -2.92 11.47 -36.56
C GLN A 7 -4.05 12.04 -35.70
N VAL A 8 -5.29 11.67 -36.04
CA VAL A 8 -6.42 11.84 -35.11
C VAL A 8 -6.19 10.89 -33.92
N PRO A 9 -6.26 11.35 -32.67
CA PRO A 9 -6.12 10.49 -31.50
C PRO A 9 -7.11 9.31 -31.57
N PRO A 10 -6.72 8.09 -31.17
CA PRO A 10 -7.56 6.90 -31.34
C PRO A 10 -8.85 6.98 -30.53
N THR A 11 -9.97 7.26 -31.21
CA THR A 11 -11.30 7.36 -30.60
C THR A 11 -11.74 6.02 -30.02
N ASN A 12 -11.90 5.93 -28.71
CA ASN A 12 -12.52 4.75 -28.09
C ASN A 12 -14.03 4.72 -28.35
N VAL A 13 -14.46 3.95 -29.35
CA VAL A 13 -15.87 3.76 -29.72
C VAL A 13 -16.57 2.61 -28.97
N THR A 14 -15.88 1.94 -28.03
CA THR A 14 -16.43 0.77 -27.31
C THR A 14 -17.26 1.13 -26.08
N ILE A 15 -17.17 2.38 -25.60
CA ILE A 15 -17.88 2.88 -24.42
C ILE A 15 -18.90 3.92 -24.88
N SER A 16 -20.19 3.61 -24.72
CA SER A 16 -21.29 4.51 -25.13
C SER A 16 -21.65 5.55 -24.06
N SER A 17 -21.49 5.21 -22.78
CA SER A 17 -21.69 6.11 -21.64
C SER A 17 -20.96 5.56 -20.40
N SER A 18 -20.79 6.40 -19.38
CA SER A 18 -20.30 6.01 -18.06
C SER A 18 -21.18 6.63 -16.98
N LYS A 19 -21.32 5.96 -15.84
CA LYS A 19 -22.11 6.40 -14.69
C LYS A 19 -21.41 6.00 -13.40
N THR A 20 -21.37 6.90 -12.43
CA THR A 20 -20.96 6.61 -11.04
C THR A 20 -22.21 6.41 -10.20
N PHE A 21 -22.17 5.49 -9.26
CA PHE A 21 -23.21 5.26 -8.26
C PHE A 21 -22.57 5.00 -6.89
N GLU A 22 -23.28 5.35 -5.83
CA GLU A 22 -22.85 5.11 -4.46
C GLU A 22 -23.27 3.71 -4.01
N ILE A 23 -22.44 3.08 -3.15
CA ILE A 23 -22.72 1.78 -2.54
C ILE A 23 -22.52 1.94 -1.04
N LEU A 24 -23.60 1.83 -0.28
CA LEU A 24 -23.57 1.87 1.17
C LEU A 24 -23.15 0.50 1.73
N PRO A 25 -22.64 0.44 2.97
CA PRO A 25 -22.40 -0.82 3.66
C PRO A 25 -23.68 -1.66 3.78
N SER A 26 -23.57 -2.98 3.62
CA SER A 26 -24.68 -3.92 3.77
C SER A 26 -24.96 -4.30 5.23
N ASN A 27 -24.11 -3.87 6.17
CA ASN A 27 -24.27 -4.02 7.62
C ASN A 27 -24.17 -2.66 8.34
N PRO A 28 -24.71 -2.53 9.56
CA PRO A 28 -24.62 -1.30 10.34
C PRO A 28 -23.18 -0.86 10.61
N LEU A 29 -22.94 0.45 10.66
CA LEU A 29 -21.62 1.02 11.01
C LEU A 29 -21.17 0.76 12.47
N THR A 30 -22.00 0.12 13.29
CA THR A 30 -21.61 -0.42 14.61
C THR A 30 -20.85 -1.74 14.50
N ASP A 31 -21.02 -2.45 13.38
CA ASP A 31 -20.64 -3.85 13.25
C ASP A 31 -19.40 -3.92 12.35
N THR A 32 -18.31 -4.52 12.86
CA THR A 32 -17.07 -4.69 12.09
C THR A 32 -16.79 -6.17 11.83
N PRO A 33 -16.28 -6.56 10.64
CA PRO A 33 -15.88 -5.70 9.52
C PRO A 33 -17.06 -5.05 8.77
N TYR A 34 -16.78 -3.98 8.02
CA TYR A 34 -17.76 -3.38 7.11
C TYR A 34 -17.81 -4.17 5.80
N HIS A 35 -19.02 -4.58 5.41
CA HIS A 35 -19.31 -5.26 4.16
C HIS A 35 -19.92 -4.26 3.18
N PHE A 36 -19.47 -4.28 1.93
CA PHE A 36 -20.16 -3.63 0.80
C PHE A 36 -20.62 -4.73 -0.17
N LYS A 37 -21.28 -4.38 -1.28
CA LYS A 37 -21.62 -5.37 -2.31
C LYS A 37 -21.78 -4.69 -3.67
N ILE A 38 -20.88 -4.98 -4.62
CA ILE A 38 -21.03 -4.52 -6.01
C ILE A 38 -21.80 -5.60 -6.76
N HIS A 39 -23.12 -5.52 -6.67
CA HIS A 39 -24.04 -6.44 -7.34
C HIS A 39 -23.72 -6.60 -8.84
N SER A 40 -23.81 -7.84 -9.31
CA SER A 40 -23.63 -8.17 -10.72
C SER A 40 -24.64 -7.41 -11.57
N SER A 41 -24.14 -6.77 -12.63
CA SER A 41 -24.95 -5.98 -13.55
C SER A 41 -24.60 -6.29 -15.00
N GLU A 42 -25.44 -5.86 -15.92
CA GLU A 42 -25.19 -5.89 -17.38
C GLU A 42 -24.02 -4.98 -17.78
N ASN A 43 -23.68 -3.98 -16.97
CA ASN A 43 -22.58 -3.05 -17.22
C ASN A 43 -21.23 -3.64 -16.80
N PHE A 44 -20.19 -3.20 -17.48
CA PHE A 44 -18.80 -3.37 -17.07
C PHE A 44 -18.47 -2.43 -15.90
N ILE A 45 -17.58 -2.87 -14.99
CA ILE A 45 -17.23 -2.10 -13.78
C ILE A 45 -15.80 -1.57 -13.89
N ASP A 46 -15.64 -0.25 -13.70
CA ASP A 46 -14.35 0.44 -13.73
C ASP A 46 -13.68 0.44 -12.35
N LEU A 47 -13.03 -0.66 -12.00
CA LEU A 47 -12.32 -0.80 -10.71
C LEU A 47 -11.19 0.22 -10.53
N SER A 48 -10.69 0.82 -11.62
CA SER A 48 -9.69 1.89 -11.55
C SER A 48 -10.22 3.18 -10.93
N LYS A 49 -11.56 3.36 -10.93
CA LYS A 49 -12.31 4.51 -10.40
C LYS A 49 -13.25 4.13 -9.25
N CYS A 50 -13.01 3.01 -8.56
CA CYS A 50 -13.67 2.73 -7.29
C CYS A 50 -12.97 3.48 -6.14
N TYR A 51 -13.73 4.33 -5.46
CA TYR A 51 -13.28 5.14 -4.32
C TYR A 51 -14.09 4.79 -3.08
N LEU A 52 -13.46 4.93 -1.91
CA LEU A 52 -14.15 4.84 -0.62
C LEU A 52 -14.38 6.25 -0.09
N PHE A 53 -15.65 6.61 0.08
CA PHE A 53 -16.06 7.83 0.77
C PHE A 53 -16.29 7.52 2.25
N THR A 54 -15.85 8.43 3.14
CA THR A 54 -15.93 8.26 4.59
C THR A 54 -16.24 9.58 5.28
N GLU A 55 -17.05 9.51 6.34
CA GLU A 55 -17.28 10.62 7.27
C GLU A 55 -16.80 10.21 8.65
N PHE A 56 -15.86 10.96 9.22
CA PHE A 56 -15.33 10.69 10.56
C PHE A 56 -15.64 11.83 11.53
N ARG A 57 -15.89 11.47 12.79
CA ARG A 57 -16.11 12.41 13.90
C ARG A 57 -15.45 11.88 15.16
N ILE A 58 -14.45 12.59 15.66
CA ILE A 58 -13.77 12.24 16.92
C ILE A 58 -14.58 12.78 18.09
N ARG A 59 -14.76 11.98 19.15
CA ARG A 59 -15.35 12.34 20.45
C ARG A 59 -14.52 11.72 21.56
N LYS A 60 -14.67 12.22 22.78
CA LYS A 60 -14.09 11.66 24.00
C LYS A 60 -15.20 11.11 24.91
N GLU A 61 -14.89 10.14 25.74
CA GLU A 61 -15.78 9.74 26.82
C GLU A 61 -15.65 10.70 28.01
N ASN A 62 -16.77 10.99 28.66
CA ASN A 62 -16.76 11.67 29.96
C ASN A 62 -16.62 10.65 31.11
N ALA A 63 -16.55 11.11 32.36
CA ALA A 63 -16.44 10.25 33.54
C ALA A 63 -17.60 9.24 33.74
N ASN A 64 -18.70 9.38 32.98
CA ASN A 64 -19.85 8.47 32.97
C ASN A 64 -19.88 7.56 31.74
N GLY A 65 -18.79 7.48 30.95
CA GLY A 65 -18.71 6.69 29.71
C GLY A 65 -19.54 7.25 28.54
N GLN A 66 -19.99 8.50 28.61
CA GLN A 66 -20.83 9.09 27.57
C GLN A 66 -19.99 9.87 26.55
N PRO A 67 -20.23 9.72 25.23
CA PRO A 67 -19.44 10.36 24.18
C PRO A 67 -19.77 11.86 24.06
N VAL A 68 -18.91 12.71 24.60
CA VAL A 68 -18.98 14.17 24.52
C VAL A 68 -18.03 14.71 23.44
N ASN A 69 -18.26 15.95 23.00
CA ASN A 69 -17.39 16.60 22.03
C ASN A 69 -16.02 16.95 22.65
N ILE A 70 -14.96 16.92 21.83
CA ILE A 70 -13.63 17.44 22.20
C ILE A 70 -13.62 18.97 22.17
N THR A 71 -12.77 19.61 22.97
CA THR A 71 -12.57 21.07 22.98
C THR A 71 -11.36 21.47 22.11
N LEU A 72 -11.20 22.77 21.86
CA LEU A 72 -10.10 23.31 21.04
C LEU A 72 -8.71 22.98 21.63
N ASP A 73 -8.60 22.99 22.95
CA ASP A 73 -7.34 22.82 23.68
C ASP A 73 -6.84 21.36 23.68
N GLU A 74 -7.72 20.40 23.40
CA GLU A 74 -7.38 18.97 23.43
C GLU A 74 -6.57 18.54 22.21
N ASN A 75 -5.39 17.95 22.46
CA ASN A 75 -4.46 17.53 21.41
C ASN A 75 -4.83 16.14 20.87
N VAL A 76 -5.90 16.09 20.07
CA VAL A 76 -6.35 14.87 19.39
C VAL A 76 -6.37 15.08 17.88
N ALA A 77 -5.70 14.19 17.16
CA ALA A 77 -5.71 14.09 15.71
C ALA A 77 -5.56 12.62 15.30
N PRO A 78 -6.05 12.21 14.10
CA PRO A 78 -5.65 10.94 13.54
C PRO A 78 -4.22 10.99 12.98
N ILE A 79 -3.66 9.80 12.74
CA ILE A 79 -2.49 9.59 11.88
C ILE A 79 -2.76 10.05 10.44
N GLN A 80 -1.73 10.17 9.61
CA GLN A 80 -1.90 10.59 8.21
C GLN A 80 -2.74 9.59 7.39
N MET A 81 -3.38 10.10 6.33
CA MET A 81 -4.21 9.32 5.39
C MET A 81 -5.39 8.59 6.04
N ILE A 82 -6.10 9.23 6.98
CA ILE A 82 -7.20 8.59 7.72
C ILE A 82 -8.32 8.00 6.81
N GLY A 83 -8.49 8.48 5.57
CA GLY A 83 -9.39 7.89 4.57
C GLY A 83 -8.96 6.50 4.05
N ASN A 84 -7.78 6.02 4.44
CA ASN A 84 -7.29 4.66 4.19
C ASN A 84 -6.81 3.98 5.48
N THR A 85 -6.06 4.69 6.32
CA THR A 85 -5.31 4.11 7.46
C THR A 85 -6.19 3.73 8.65
N PHE A 86 -7.49 4.08 8.62
CA PHE A 86 -8.49 3.50 9.53
C PHE A 86 -8.76 2.00 9.28
N ILE A 87 -8.45 1.50 8.08
CA ILE A 87 -8.63 0.08 7.73
C ILE A 87 -7.40 -0.70 8.19
N ASN A 88 -7.60 -1.57 9.17
CA ASN A 88 -6.59 -2.52 9.64
C ASN A 88 -6.34 -3.63 8.58
N ASN A 89 -7.41 -4.36 8.23
CA ASN A 89 -7.37 -5.39 7.20
C ASN A 89 -8.49 -5.19 6.17
N MET A 90 -8.14 -5.29 4.89
CA MET A 90 -9.06 -5.40 3.77
C MET A 90 -8.90 -6.78 3.12
N ARG A 91 -10.04 -7.42 2.83
CA ARG A 91 -10.15 -8.62 1.99
C ARG A 91 -11.05 -8.30 0.82
N ILE A 92 -10.76 -8.88 -0.34
CA ILE A 92 -11.62 -8.79 -1.54
C ILE A 92 -11.69 -10.17 -2.17
N SER A 93 -12.91 -10.58 -2.48
CA SER A 93 -13.22 -11.77 -3.26
C SER A 93 -13.83 -11.37 -4.61
N ILE A 94 -14.02 -12.33 -5.51
CA ILE A 94 -14.93 -12.24 -6.66
C ILE A 94 -15.57 -13.62 -6.83
N ASN A 95 -16.90 -13.68 -6.97
CA ASN A 95 -17.68 -14.93 -7.02
C ASN A 95 -17.23 -15.93 -5.92
N GLY A 96 -17.18 -15.46 -4.67
CA GLY A 96 -16.76 -16.20 -3.48
C GLY A 96 -15.26 -16.52 -3.31
N ARG A 97 -14.38 -16.36 -4.31
CA ARG A 97 -12.93 -16.63 -4.18
C ARG A 97 -12.15 -15.39 -3.72
N GLU A 98 -11.44 -15.47 -2.58
CA GLU A 98 -10.52 -14.42 -2.12
C GLU A 98 -9.39 -14.20 -3.16
N ILE A 99 -9.21 -12.95 -3.58
CA ILE A 99 -8.18 -12.51 -4.54
C ILE A 99 -7.16 -11.55 -3.93
N PHE A 100 -7.51 -10.88 -2.84
CA PHE A 100 -6.65 -9.92 -2.13
C PHE A 100 -6.93 -9.95 -0.64
N ASN A 101 -5.87 -9.90 0.17
CA ASN A 101 -5.94 -9.87 1.63
C ASN A 101 -4.69 -9.18 2.18
N SER A 102 -4.87 -8.06 2.85
CA SER A 102 -3.76 -7.22 3.34
C SER A 102 -3.07 -7.75 4.60
N ASN A 103 -3.50 -8.89 5.15
CA ASN A 103 -2.90 -9.54 6.32
C ASN A 103 -2.72 -8.60 7.55
N SER A 104 -3.73 -7.79 7.84
CA SER A 104 -3.75 -6.77 8.91
C SER A 104 -2.65 -5.71 8.81
N LEU A 105 -2.20 -5.43 7.59
CA LEU A 105 -1.19 -4.41 7.27
C LEU A 105 -1.66 -3.43 6.18
N TYR A 106 -2.96 -3.21 6.01
CA TYR A 106 -3.47 -2.33 4.94
C TYR A 106 -3.01 -0.87 5.09
N ALA A 107 -3.01 -0.35 6.31
CA ALA A 107 -2.46 0.98 6.61
C ALA A 107 -0.97 1.10 6.21
N TYR A 108 -0.19 0.05 6.44
CA TYR A 108 1.23 -0.02 6.04
C TYR A 108 1.42 -0.17 4.54
N LYS A 109 0.60 -1.00 3.85
CA LYS A 109 0.59 -1.10 2.38
C LYS A 109 0.31 0.27 1.77
N THR A 110 -0.80 0.89 2.19
CA THR A 110 -1.21 2.22 1.75
C THR A 110 -0.09 3.23 1.95
N TYR A 111 0.53 3.25 3.14
CA TYR A 111 1.63 4.15 3.43
C TYR A 111 2.80 3.93 2.47
N PHE A 112 3.28 2.69 2.27
CA PHE A 112 4.37 2.45 1.31
C PHE A 112 3.97 2.83 -0.13
N SER A 113 2.78 2.46 -0.60
CA SER A 113 2.29 2.85 -1.93
C SER A 113 2.26 4.37 -2.13
N HIS A 114 1.72 5.13 -1.18
CA HIS A 114 1.55 6.57 -1.34
C HIS A 114 2.80 7.37 -0.99
N GLU A 115 3.56 6.95 0.03
CA GLU A 115 4.78 7.64 0.44
C GLU A 115 5.94 7.39 -0.55
N LEU A 116 5.98 6.23 -1.22
CA LEU A 116 7.03 5.92 -2.19
C LEU A 116 6.67 6.24 -3.65
N SER A 117 5.42 6.06 -4.10
CA SER A 117 5.08 6.13 -5.53
C SER A 117 4.48 7.46 -6.01
N TYR A 118 3.95 8.30 -5.13
CA TYR A 118 3.37 9.59 -5.52
C TYR A 118 4.38 10.72 -5.41
N SER A 119 4.39 11.62 -6.40
CA SER A 119 5.26 12.79 -6.36
C SER A 119 4.82 13.80 -5.29
N LEU A 120 5.76 14.65 -4.85
CA LEU A 120 5.54 15.70 -3.87
C LEU A 120 4.39 16.65 -4.28
N GLY A 121 4.20 16.89 -5.58
CA GLY A 121 3.10 17.69 -6.11
C GLY A 121 1.72 17.03 -5.92
N ALA A 122 1.63 15.70 -6.08
CA ALA A 122 0.40 14.96 -5.79
C ALA A 122 0.09 14.89 -4.28
N LYS A 123 1.13 14.63 -3.48
CA LYS A 123 1.09 14.60 -2.00
C LYS A 123 0.65 15.91 -1.36
N SER A 124 0.97 17.05 -2.00
CA SER A 124 0.61 18.40 -1.54
C SER A 124 -0.64 18.98 -2.21
N SER A 125 -1.39 18.18 -2.98
CA SER A 125 -2.62 18.61 -3.65
C SER A 125 -3.79 17.64 -3.43
N HIS A 126 -3.98 16.66 -4.31
CA HIS A 126 -5.19 15.84 -4.31
C HIS A 126 -5.19 14.76 -3.23
N LEU A 127 -4.02 14.28 -2.76
CA LEU A 127 -3.98 13.30 -1.65
C LEU A 127 -4.49 13.86 -0.32
N ASN A 128 -4.63 15.19 -0.18
CA ASN A 128 -5.32 15.79 0.97
C ASN A 128 -6.79 15.33 1.08
N SER A 129 -7.44 14.89 -0.02
CA SER A 129 -8.81 14.33 0.04
C SER A 129 -8.89 12.99 0.80
N ALA A 130 -7.80 12.21 0.80
CA ALA A 130 -7.65 11.00 1.61
C ALA A 130 -7.16 11.29 3.04
N GLY A 131 -6.95 12.57 3.38
CA GLY A 131 -6.39 12.99 4.66
C GLY A 131 -4.87 12.90 4.73
N TYR A 132 -4.17 12.91 3.60
CA TYR A 132 -2.70 13.03 3.60
C TYR A 132 -2.29 14.41 4.11
N TYR A 133 -1.41 14.44 5.12
CA TYR A 133 -0.71 15.62 5.60
C TYR A 133 0.70 15.18 5.98
N TYR A 134 1.68 15.66 5.21
CA TYR A 134 3.05 15.14 5.25
C TYR A 134 3.63 15.16 6.67
N ASP A 135 3.88 13.99 7.22
CA ASP A 135 4.41 13.83 8.56
C ASP A 135 5.94 13.70 8.54
N SER A 136 6.64 14.42 9.42
CA SER A 136 8.09 14.25 9.58
C SER A 136 8.46 12.96 10.32
N GLY A 137 7.47 12.25 10.88
CA GLY A 137 7.59 10.96 11.57
C GLY A 137 7.91 11.08 13.06
N VAL A 138 8.04 12.29 13.60
CA VAL A 138 8.65 12.51 14.94
C VAL A 138 7.65 12.48 16.10
N SER A 139 6.41 12.95 15.91
CA SER A 139 5.40 13.10 16.98
C SER A 139 3.98 13.11 16.40
N GLN A 140 3.01 12.58 17.14
CA GLN A 140 1.57 12.70 16.89
C GLN A 140 0.88 13.67 17.88
N GLU A 141 1.64 14.57 18.51
CA GLU A 141 1.14 15.57 19.47
C GLU A 141 1.45 17.02 19.06
N SER A 142 2.37 17.22 18.09
CA SER A 142 2.93 18.52 17.79
C SER A 142 3.40 18.64 16.33
N GLY A 143 3.61 19.88 15.88
CA GLY A 143 4.07 20.20 14.52
C GLY A 143 2.95 20.54 13.54
N ALA A 144 3.34 21.02 12.35
CA ALA A 144 2.40 21.54 11.35
C ALA A 144 1.45 20.47 10.78
N SER A 145 1.95 19.24 10.61
CA SER A 145 1.19 18.07 10.14
C SER A 145 0.09 17.68 11.14
N PHE A 146 0.47 17.50 12.40
CA PHE A 146 -0.45 17.26 13.51
C PHE A 146 -1.49 18.38 13.62
N ASN A 147 -1.08 19.64 13.65
CA ASN A 147 -2.01 20.78 13.73
C ASN A 147 -3.00 20.80 12.56
N SER A 148 -2.55 20.45 11.35
CA SER A 148 -3.43 20.34 10.18
C SER A 148 -4.47 19.23 10.34
N ARG A 149 -4.08 18.05 10.86
CA ARG A 149 -4.98 16.93 11.13
C ARG A 149 -5.91 17.18 12.32
N LYS A 150 -5.43 17.78 13.42
CA LYS A 150 -6.23 18.25 14.57
C LYS A 150 -7.32 19.22 14.11
N ASN A 151 -6.95 20.20 13.27
CA ASN A 151 -7.87 21.20 12.75
C ASN A 151 -9.05 20.60 11.99
N LEU A 152 -8.95 19.40 11.41
CA LEU A 152 -10.09 18.74 10.74
C LEU A 152 -11.22 18.42 11.73
N PHE A 153 -10.92 18.06 12.98
CA PHE A 153 -11.88 17.52 13.95
C PHE A 153 -12.24 18.45 15.11
N VAL A 154 -11.73 19.68 15.12
CA VAL A 154 -12.00 20.72 16.15
C VAL A 154 -13.49 20.80 16.52
N ASN A 155 -13.76 20.88 17.83
CA ASN A 155 -15.11 20.88 18.43
C ASN A 155 -15.96 19.64 18.07
N SER A 156 -15.31 18.52 17.75
CA SER A 156 -15.93 17.31 17.18
C SER A 156 -16.79 17.63 15.96
N ARG A 157 -16.28 18.40 15.00
CA ARG A 157 -16.91 18.49 13.67
C ARG A 157 -16.68 17.21 12.88
N THR A 158 -17.61 16.90 11.96
CA THR A 158 -17.43 15.81 11.00
C THR A 158 -16.45 16.27 9.91
N ALA A 159 -15.52 15.38 9.52
CA ALA A 159 -14.63 15.58 8.39
C ALA A 159 -14.88 14.46 7.35
N GLN A 160 -14.97 14.87 6.08
CA GLN A 160 -15.18 13.98 4.94
C GLN A 160 -13.84 13.63 4.30
N PHE A 161 -13.67 12.37 3.89
CA PHE A 161 -12.50 11.92 3.12
C PHE A 161 -12.94 11.01 1.99
N ILE A 162 -12.28 11.14 0.84
CA ILE A 162 -12.41 10.23 -0.30
C ILE A 162 -11.05 9.74 -0.74
N SER A 163 -10.91 8.41 -0.78
CA SER A 163 -9.66 7.71 -1.09
C SER A 163 -9.87 6.70 -2.20
N LYS A 164 -8.79 6.34 -2.91
CA LYS A 164 -8.76 5.12 -3.72
C LYS A 164 -8.44 3.93 -2.82
N LEU A 165 -9.11 2.81 -3.07
CA LEU A 165 -8.80 1.53 -2.41
C LEU A 165 -7.47 0.98 -2.95
N ASP A 166 -6.49 0.78 -2.06
CA ASP A 166 -5.19 0.21 -2.41
C ASP A 166 -5.25 -1.32 -2.47
N ALA A 167 -6.07 -1.82 -3.42
CA ALA A 167 -6.15 -3.21 -3.80
C ALA A 167 -5.53 -3.40 -5.18
N ASP A 168 -4.84 -4.52 -5.39
CA ASP A 168 -4.02 -4.73 -6.58
C ASP A 168 -4.86 -4.76 -7.88
N LEU A 169 -6.07 -5.31 -7.83
CA LEU A 169 -7.04 -5.31 -8.93
C LEU A 169 -7.68 -3.93 -9.21
N PHE A 170 -7.65 -3.02 -8.24
CA PHE A 170 -8.17 -1.66 -8.39
C PHE A 170 -7.10 -0.75 -9.05
N ASN A 171 -5.86 -1.21 -9.17
CA ASN A 171 -4.76 -0.49 -9.80
C ASN A 171 -4.53 -0.87 -11.27
N GLN A 172 -5.23 -1.87 -11.82
CA GLN A 172 -5.18 -2.21 -13.26
C GLN A 172 -6.29 -1.49 -14.07
N PRO A 173 -6.06 -1.20 -15.37
CA PRO A 173 -6.93 -0.32 -16.16
C PRO A 173 -8.03 -1.03 -16.98
N GLN A 174 -8.14 -2.36 -16.92
CA GLN A 174 -9.21 -3.09 -17.60
C GLN A 174 -10.49 -3.09 -16.76
N TYR A 175 -11.63 -2.95 -17.44
CA TYR A 175 -12.93 -3.10 -16.80
C TYR A 175 -13.17 -4.55 -16.38
N LEU A 176 -13.77 -4.76 -15.20
CA LEU A 176 -14.29 -6.07 -14.83
C LEU A 176 -15.42 -6.44 -15.80
N VAL A 177 -15.35 -7.64 -16.38
CA VAL A 177 -16.37 -8.17 -17.27
C VAL A 177 -17.72 -8.22 -16.55
N ASN A 178 -18.78 -7.82 -17.26
CA ASN A 178 -20.14 -7.82 -16.73
C ASN A 178 -20.52 -9.18 -16.13
N HIS A 179 -21.48 -9.17 -15.21
CA HIS A 179 -21.94 -10.37 -14.51
C HIS A 179 -20.83 -11.22 -13.86
N CYS A 180 -19.82 -10.58 -13.27
CA CYS A 180 -19.21 -11.09 -12.05
C CYS A 180 -19.77 -10.25 -10.91
N GLU A 181 -19.96 -10.83 -9.73
CA GLU A 181 -20.21 -10.02 -8.53
C GLU A 181 -18.82 -9.70 -7.95
N LEU A 182 -18.45 -8.41 -7.91
CA LEU A 182 -17.16 -8.05 -7.29
C LEU A 182 -17.35 -8.17 -5.79
N ASP A 183 -16.79 -9.24 -5.26
CA ASP A 183 -17.28 -9.78 -4.02
C ASP A 183 -16.60 -9.20 -2.80
N LEU A 184 -17.42 -8.38 -2.19
CA LEU A 184 -17.68 -8.54 -0.77
C LEU A 184 -18.92 -9.50 -0.53
N MET A 185 -19.39 -10.23 -1.59
CA MET A 185 -20.21 -11.50 -1.72
C MET A 185 -21.73 -11.44 -2.01
N ASP A 186 -22.42 -12.09 -2.99
CA ASP A 186 -22.30 -12.79 -4.33
C ASP A 186 -23.79 -12.89 -4.88
N GLY A 187 -24.31 -13.13 -6.12
CA GLY A 187 -23.94 -13.42 -7.55
C GLY A 187 -25.26 -13.54 -8.42
N LEU A 188 -25.37 -13.72 -9.77
CA LEU A 188 -24.50 -13.70 -10.99
C LEU A 188 -25.34 -13.84 -12.33
N ALA A 189 -24.87 -13.49 -13.56
CA ALA A 189 -25.63 -13.57 -14.87
C ALA A 189 -24.79 -13.72 -16.22
N LEU A 190 -25.39 -13.53 -17.43
CA LEU A 190 -25.11 -14.38 -18.62
C LEU A 190 -24.19 -13.93 -19.80
N ASP A 191 -24.45 -12.86 -20.57
CA ASP A 191 -24.13 -12.90 -22.04
C ASP A 191 -22.64 -12.90 -22.46
N ILE A 192 -21.71 -12.42 -21.63
CA ILE A 192 -20.26 -12.51 -21.92
C ILE A 192 -19.76 -13.98 -21.96
N ALA A 193 -20.51 -14.95 -21.38
CA ALA A 193 -20.14 -16.37 -21.35
C ALA A 193 -19.75 -16.92 -22.74
N ARG A 194 -20.48 -16.53 -23.81
CA ARG A 194 -20.23 -16.99 -25.19
C ARG A 194 -18.88 -16.54 -25.79
N ARG A 195 -18.19 -15.57 -25.19
CA ARG A 195 -16.80 -15.21 -25.54
C ARG A 195 -15.77 -15.90 -24.63
N LEU A 196 -16.12 -16.08 -23.36
CA LEU A 196 -15.30 -16.79 -22.38
C LEU A 196 -15.17 -18.30 -22.70
N ASP A 197 -16.11 -18.87 -23.47
CA ASP A 197 -15.99 -20.22 -24.07
C ASP A 197 -14.74 -20.40 -24.94
N VAL A 198 -14.16 -19.33 -25.49
CA VAL A 198 -13.02 -19.41 -26.43
C VAL A 198 -11.70 -18.97 -25.77
N LYS A 199 -11.72 -17.93 -24.93
CA LYS A 199 -10.57 -17.46 -24.15
C LYS A 199 -11.03 -16.83 -22.82
N PRO A 200 -10.39 -17.14 -21.68
CA PRO A 200 -10.71 -16.48 -20.41
C PRO A 200 -10.33 -14.99 -20.44
N ALA A 201 -11.01 -14.18 -19.64
CA ALA A 201 -10.58 -12.81 -19.35
C ALA A 201 -9.26 -12.84 -18.56
N ARG A 202 -8.38 -11.86 -18.78
CA ARG A 202 -6.98 -11.86 -18.31
C ARG A 202 -6.60 -10.53 -17.66
N TYR A 203 -6.82 -10.44 -16.36
CA TYR A 203 -6.47 -9.30 -15.52
C TYR A 203 -5.05 -9.47 -15.02
N ALA A 204 -4.11 -8.77 -15.63
CA ALA A 204 -2.72 -8.75 -15.16
C ALA A 204 -2.57 -7.66 -14.10
N ILE A 205 -2.07 -8.04 -12.92
CA ILE A 205 -1.95 -7.19 -11.73
C ILE A 205 -0.54 -7.29 -11.14
N ARG A 206 -0.09 -6.24 -10.45
CA ARG A 206 1.06 -6.33 -9.54
C ARG A 206 0.52 -6.67 -8.15
N LYS A 207 0.57 -7.94 -7.80
CA LYS A 207 0.08 -8.51 -6.53
C LYS A 207 1.03 -8.12 -5.40
N THR A 208 0.47 -7.69 -4.27
CA THR A 208 1.23 -7.21 -3.12
C THR A 208 1.07 -8.17 -1.94
N MET A 209 2.19 -8.54 -1.32
CA MET A 209 2.24 -9.48 -0.20
C MET A 209 2.83 -8.77 1.03
N MET A 210 2.02 -8.63 2.08
CA MET A 210 2.41 -7.98 3.33
C MET A 210 2.76 -8.99 4.42
N LYS A 211 3.93 -8.83 5.06
CA LYS A 211 4.40 -9.71 6.15
C LYS A 211 5.04 -8.90 7.30
N PRO A 212 4.58 -9.06 8.54
CA PRO A 212 5.23 -8.52 9.72
C PRO A 212 6.22 -9.54 10.31
N LEU A 213 7.35 -9.07 10.83
CA LEU A 213 8.37 -9.91 11.49
C LEU A 213 8.91 -9.20 12.75
N PHE A 214 8.76 -9.82 13.92
CA PHE A 214 9.28 -9.29 15.19
C PHE A 214 10.76 -9.63 15.39
N ILE A 215 11.55 -8.62 15.75
CA ILE A 215 12.97 -8.75 16.10
C ILE A 215 13.12 -8.42 17.59
N SER A 216 13.49 -9.45 18.37
CA SER A 216 13.66 -9.34 19.83
C SER A 216 14.77 -8.36 20.20
N GLN A 217 14.60 -7.67 21.33
CA GLN A 217 15.65 -6.85 21.96
C GLN A 217 16.94 -7.65 22.22
N GLY A 218 18.08 -6.95 22.31
CA GLY A 218 19.38 -7.57 22.59
C GLY A 218 20.06 -8.24 21.39
N ARG A 219 19.36 -8.46 20.27
CA ARG A 219 19.93 -9.07 19.05
C ARG A 219 20.88 -8.10 18.34
N TYR A 220 21.97 -8.65 17.78
CA TYR A 220 22.87 -7.95 16.85
C TYR A 220 22.68 -8.40 15.40
N GLU A 221 22.03 -9.55 15.17
CA GLU A 221 21.72 -10.07 13.84
C GLU A 221 20.29 -10.63 13.80
N PHE A 222 19.68 -10.59 12.61
CA PHE A 222 18.38 -11.16 12.33
C PHE A 222 18.35 -11.80 10.93
N HIS A 223 17.85 -13.03 10.85
CA HIS A 223 17.65 -13.77 9.61
C HIS A 223 16.25 -14.36 9.60
N ALA A 224 15.51 -14.22 8.49
CA ALA A 224 14.18 -14.81 8.34
C ALA A 224 13.79 -14.98 6.87
N ASN A 225 13.08 -16.08 6.56
CA ASN A 225 12.41 -16.26 5.26
C ASN A 225 11.27 -15.24 5.11
N LEU A 226 11.24 -14.53 3.99
CA LEU A 226 10.20 -13.56 3.64
C LEU A 226 9.06 -14.25 2.88
N PHE A 227 9.30 -14.59 1.62
CA PHE A 227 8.34 -15.22 0.73
C PHE A 227 8.86 -16.57 0.24
N MET A 228 7.96 -17.53 0.11
CA MET A 228 8.23 -18.87 -0.42
C MET A 228 7.57 -18.99 -1.80
N ASP A 229 8.02 -19.97 -2.58
CA ASP A 229 7.47 -20.40 -3.87
C ASP A 229 7.56 -19.39 -5.03
N GLN A 230 7.28 -18.10 -4.80
CA GLN A 230 7.46 -17.00 -5.75
C GLN A 230 8.43 -15.94 -5.21
N ILE A 231 9.39 -15.52 -6.02
CA ILE A 231 10.30 -14.41 -5.74
C ILE A 231 9.65 -13.09 -6.20
N PRO A 232 9.46 -12.09 -5.31
CA PRO A 232 9.02 -10.75 -5.70
C PRO A 232 9.97 -10.07 -6.68
N ARG A 233 9.43 -9.29 -7.62
CA ARG A 233 10.22 -8.41 -8.50
C ARG A 233 10.77 -7.20 -7.74
N ARG A 234 10.09 -6.78 -6.68
CA ARG A 234 10.56 -5.75 -5.74
C ARG A 234 10.20 -6.13 -4.29
N ILE A 235 11.10 -5.82 -3.35
CA ILE A 235 10.85 -5.96 -1.90
C ILE A 235 11.14 -4.65 -1.20
N THR A 236 10.15 -4.12 -0.50
CA THR A 236 10.21 -2.92 0.34
C THR A 236 10.22 -3.34 1.81
N LEU A 237 11.20 -2.86 2.57
CA LEU A 237 11.37 -3.12 4.00
C LEU A 237 11.38 -1.81 4.78
N GLY A 238 10.71 -1.78 5.93
CA GLY A 238 10.84 -0.70 6.91
C GLY A 238 10.84 -1.25 8.34
N LEU A 239 11.62 -0.65 9.24
CA LEU A 239 11.62 -1.01 10.65
C LEU A 239 10.93 0.07 11.49
N VAL A 240 10.06 -0.33 12.41
CA VAL A 240 9.37 0.53 13.38
C VAL A 240 9.54 -0.03 14.80
N ALA A 241 9.36 0.80 15.83
CA ALA A 241 9.39 0.28 17.20
C ALA A 241 8.18 -0.63 17.43
N ASN A 242 8.32 -1.70 18.21
CA ASN A 242 7.20 -2.60 18.49
C ASN A 242 6.01 -1.89 19.17
N SER A 243 6.27 -0.87 20.00
CA SER A 243 5.23 -0.01 20.56
C SER A 243 4.57 0.90 19.52
N ASP A 244 5.29 1.36 18.49
CA ASP A 244 4.70 2.14 17.39
C ASP A 244 3.81 1.26 16.49
N TYR A 245 4.19 -0.01 16.30
CA TYR A 245 3.40 -1.01 15.57
C TYR A 245 2.10 -1.42 16.29
N VAL A 246 2.17 -1.63 17.61
CA VAL A 246 0.98 -1.91 18.44
C VAL A 246 0.09 -0.66 18.57
N GLY A 247 0.69 0.52 18.51
CA GLY A 247 0.04 1.82 18.59
C GLY A 247 0.29 2.54 19.92
N THR A 248 0.57 3.83 19.84
CA THR A 248 0.61 4.75 20.98
C THR A 248 -0.13 6.04 20.62
N GLN A 249 -0.50 6.86 21.61
CA GLN A 249 -1.12 8.17 21.35
C GLN A 249 -0.09 9.21 20.88
N GLU A 250 1.14 9.12 21.37
CA GLU A 250 2.19 10.15 21.21
C GLU A 250 2.98 10.03 19.89
N ARG A 251 3.06 8.83 19.29
CA ARG A 251 4.01 8.53 18.19
C ARG A 251 3.36 7.87 16.99
N SER A 252 3.97 8.09 15.83
CA SER A 252 3.45 7.62 14.53
C SER A 252 3.78 6.14 14.29
N PRO A 253 2.81 5.28 13.89
CA PRO A 253 3.11 3.92 13.45
C PRO A 253 3.98 3.88 12.17
N PHE A 254 4.09 5.01 11.47
CA PHE A 254 4.88 5.18 10.24
C PHE A 254 6.26 5.83 10.50
N ASN A 255 6.75 5.86 11.74
CA ASN A 255 8.10 6.34 12.05
C ASN A 255 9.16 5.27 11.70
N PHE A 256 9.58 5.23 10.44
CA PHE A 256 10.54 4.27 9.93
C PHE A 256 11.97 4.66 10.32
N GLN A 257 12.42 4.17 11.47
CA GLN A 257 13.73 4.51 12.01
C GLN A 257 14.83 3.54 11.50
N PRO A 258 16.09 4.00 11.40
CA PRO A 258 17.20 3.14 10.97
C PRO A 258 17.58 2.04 11.97
N PHE A 259 17.15 2.13 13.23
CA PHE A 259 17.49 1.22 14.35
C PHE A 259 18.96 0.78 14.44
N ARG A 260 19.89 1.63 13.98
CA ARG A 260 21.35 1.35 13.93
C ARG A 260 21.71 0.09 13.11
N VAL A 261 20.88 -0.30 12.13
CA VAL A 261 21.24 -1.28 11.09
C VAL A 261 22.61 -0.93 10.50
N ARG A 262 23.45 -1.93 10.25
CA ARG A 262 24.77 -1.78 9.62
C ARG A 262 24.80 -2.39 8.23
N GLU A 263 24.23 -3.59 8.10
CA GLU A 263 24.11 -4.33 6.85
C GLU A 263 22.66 -4.80 6.71
N ILE A 264 22.09 -4.70 5.52
CA ILE A 264 20.80 -5.34 5.19
C ILE A 264 20.84 -5.86 3.76
N SER A 265 20.38 -7.09 3.55
CA SER A 265 20.30 -7.71 2.22
C SER A 265 19.15 -8.70 2.10
N ILE A 266 18.70 -8.91 0.86
CA ILE A 266 17.82 -10.00 0.47
C ILE A 266 18.65 -11.11 -0.16
N LEU A 267 18.50 -12.35 0.31
CA LEU A 267 18.96 -13.55 -0.37
C LEU A 267 17.81 -14.11 -1.22
N ALA A 268 18.02 -14.26 -2.53
CA ALA A 268 17.06 -14.85 -3.46
C ALA A 268 17.80 -15.74 -4.48
N ASN A 269 17.38 -16.99 -4.66
CA ASN A 269 18.04 -18.00 -5.51
C ASN A 269 19.58 -18.01 -5.39
N GLY A 270 20.09 -17.99 -4.14
CA GLY A 270 21.52 -18.02 -3.84
C GLY A 270 22.29 -16.72 -4.09
N ARG A 271 21.63 -15.65 -4.54
CA ARG A 271 22.24 -14.32 -4.78
C ARG A 271 21.83 -13.32 -3.70
N SER A 272 22.79 -12.51 -3.25
CA SER A 272 22.53 -11.36 -2.37
C SER A 272 22.15 -10.12 -3.19
N PHE A 273 21.16 -9.38 -2.69
CA PHE A 273 20.73 -8.07 -3.18
C PHE A 273 20.84 -7.06 -2.02
N PRO A 274 21.69 -6.02 -2.14
CA PRO A 274 22.70 -5.82 -3.18
C PRO A 274 23.78 -6.92 -3.15
N GLN A 275 24.55 -7.05 -4.24
CA GLN A 275 25.70 -7.95 -4.30
C GLN A 275 26.87 -7.45 -3.46
N SER A 276 27.09 -6.13 -3.44
CA SER A 276 28.06 -5.48 -2.56
C SER A 276 27.34 -4.91 -1.34
N PRO A 277 27.65 -5.36 -0.11
CA PRO A 277 26.91 -4.98 1.09
C PRO A 277 27.00 -3.47 1.36
N TYR A 278 25.99 -2.95 2.06
CA TYR A 278 26.08 -1.64 2.71
C TYR A 278 26.96 -1.74 3.97
N ASP A 279 27.67 -0.67 4.30
CA ASP A 279 28.27 -0.45 5.63
C ASP A 279 27.68 0.86 6.17
N PHE A 280 26.49 0.76 6.76
CA PHE A 280 25.75 1.93 7.21
C PHE A 280 26.31 2.53 8.50
N ASP A 281 26.29 3.85 8.54
CA ASP A 281 26.58 4.65 9.73
C ASP A 281 25.83 5.97 9.64
N TYR A 282 24.66 5.99 10.28
CA TYR A 282 23.76 7.15 10.32
C TYR A 282 24.32 8.32 11.14
N GLY A 283 25.32 8.09 12.02
CA GLY A 283 26.01 9.15 12.74
C GLY A 283 26.89 9.97 11.80
N SER A 284 27.63 9.29 10.92
CA SER A 284 28.47 9.91 9.88
C SER A 284 27.72 10.15 8.56
N ASN A 285 26.38 10.03 8.55
CA ASN A 285 25.52 10.10 7.36
C ASN A 285 25.89 9.15 6.18
N ARG A 286 26.56 8.03 6.45
CA ARG A 286 26.96 7.02 5.47
C ARG A 286 25.79 6.07 5.14
N TYR A 287 24.84 6.57 4.37
CA TYR A 287 23.71 5.79 3.83
C TYR A 287 23.31 6.17 2.39
N ALA A 288 24.13 6.98 1.70
CA ALA A 288 23.82 7.53 0.37
C ALA A 288 23.46 6.48 -0.69
N ARG A 289 24.11 5.31 -0.66
CA ARG A 289 23.83 4.23 -1.62
C ARG A 289 22.37 3.77 -1.51
N ALA A 290 21.92 3.36 -0.32
CA ALA A 290 20.53 2.90 -0.13
C ALA A 290 19.48 4.00 -0.36
N PHE A 291 19.80 5.28 -0.12
CA PHE A 291 18.91 6.38 -0.50
C PHE A 291 18.80 6.53 -2.03
N HIS A 292 19.91 6.38 -2.76
CA HIS A 292 19.90 6.36 -4.23
C HIS A 292 19.17 5.12 -4.76
N ASP A 293 19.56 3.92 -4.30
CA ASP A 293 18.96 2.63 -4.68
C ASP A 293 17.45 2.60 -4.41
N MET A 294 16.98 3.23 -3.32
CA MET A 294 15.55 3.43 -3.05
C MET A 294 14.88 4.28 -4.15
N ASN A 295 15.44 5.47 -4.47
CA ASN A 295 14.87 6.36 -5.47
C ASN A 295 14.93 5.77 -6.90
N ASP A 296 15.90 4.90 -7.16
CA ASP A 296 16.05 4.15 -8.42
C ASP A 296 15.00 3.05 -8.54
N ALA A 297 14.89 2.19 -7.53
CA ALA A 297 13.93 1.08 -7.50
C ALA A 297 12.44 1.51 -7.44
N ILE A 298 12.14 2.78 -7.12
CA ILE A 298 10.80 3.38 -7.19
C ILE A 298 10.60 4.33 -8.39
N GLY A 299 11.63 4.56 -9.20
CA GLY A 299 11.52 5.28 -10.48
C GLY A 299 11.61 6.81 -10.45
N PHE A 300 12.06 7.44 -9.36
CA PHE A 300 12.33 8.88 -9.34
C PHE A 300 13.76 9.26 -9.77
N SER A 301 14.71 8.32 -9.69
CA SER A 301 16.06 8.46 -10.23
C SER A 301 16.05 8.87 -11.71
N GLY A 302 16.79 9.92 -12.06
CA GLY A 302 16.83 10.47 -13.42
C GLY A 302 15.60 11.28 -13.87
N THR A 303 14.56 11.39 -13.04
CA THR A 303 13.35 12.17 -13.35
C THR A 303 13.40 13.59 -12.75
N PRO A 304 12.59 14.56 -13.23
CA PRO A 304 12.44 15.87 -12.59
C PRO A 304 11.53 15.84 -11.34
N ASP A 305 10.76 14.75 -11.15
CA ASP A 305 9.88 14.55 -10.00
C ASP A 305 10.62 13.89 -8.82
N ASN A 306 9.99 13.91 -7.65
CA ASN A 306 10.49 13.24 -6.44
C ASN A 306 9.32 12.94 -5.49
N ASN A 307 9.49 11.96 -4.60
CA ASN A 307 8.50 11.64 -3.57
C ASN A 307 8.54 12.58 -2.33
N GLY A 308 9.47 13.53 -2.26
CA GLY A 308 9.62 14.46 -1.12
C GLY A 308 10.38 13.92 0.09
N ILE A 309 10.81 12.65 0.12
CA ILE A 309 11.66 12.12 1.20
C ILE A 309 13.07 12.69 1.05
N THR A 310 13.49 13.57 1.96
CA THR A 310 14.87 14.10 1.91
C THR A 310 15.88 13.09 2.44
N TYR A 311 17.13 13.23 1.98
CA TYR A 311 18.29 12.49 2.47
C TYR A 311 18.37 12.46 4.02
N GLN A 312 18.11 13.59 4.67
CA GLN A 312 18.21 13.71 6.14
C GLN A 312 17.08 12.97 6.87
N GLN A 313 15.90 12.85 6.26
CA GLN A 313 14.76 12.10 6.82
C GLN A 313 14.93 10.59 6.61
N TYR A 314 15.49 10.19 5.47
CA TYR A 314 15.85 8.79 5.20
C TYR A 314 16.75 8.20 6.30
N GLY A 315 17.74 8.97 6.76
CA GLY A 315 18.62 8.56 7.86
C GLY A 315 18.02 8.64 9.26
N ARG A 316 16.71 8.92 9.43
CA ARG A 316 16.09 9.24 10.73
C ARG A 316 14.69 8.65 10.95
N THR A 317 13.73 8.96 10.07
CA THR A 317 12.29 8.68 10.25
C THR A 317 11.59 8.10 9.01
N HIS A 318 12.28 8.08 7.87
CA HIS A 318 11.80 7.53 6.60
C HIS A 318 12.80 6.49 6.04
N CYS A 319 13.38 5.67 6.93
CA CYS A 319 14.39 4.68 6.61
C CYS A 319 13.76 3.42 6.01
N ILE A 320 13.53 3.47 4.69
CA ILE A 320 12.87 2.41 3.92
C ILE A 320 13.86 1.83 2.91
N TYR A 321 14.04 0.52 2.91
CA TYR A 321 14.96 -0.16 1.99
C TYR A 321 14.14 -0.79 0.88
N VAL A 322 14.42 -0.44 -0.37
CA VAL A 322 13.73 -0.99 -1.54
C VAL A 322 14.74 -1.75 -2.38
N PHE A 323 14.50 -3.04 -2.58
CA PHE A 323 15.35 -3.95 -3.34
C PHE A 323 14.65 -4.31 -4.64
N ASN A 324 15.26 -3.97 -5.78
CA ASN A 324 14.84 -4.48 -7.09
C ASN A 324 15.48 -5.86 -7.35
N LEU A 325 14.66 -6.84 -7.74
CA LEU A 325 15.03 -8.22 -8.04
C LEU A 325 14.68 -8.61 -9.51
N THR A 326 14.26 -7.64 -10.33
CA THR A 326 14.07 -7.82 -11.79
C THR A 326 15.39 -8.21 -12.47
N ASN A 327 15.29 -8.91 -13.60
CA ASN A 327 16.48 -9.21 -14.43
C ASN A 327 16.92 -8.01 -15.28
N SER A 328 16.02 -7.06 -15.54
CA SER A 328 16.24 -5.82 -16.30
C SER A 328 16.99 -4.75 -15.53
N GLY A 329 16.84 -4.70 -14.19
CA GLY A 329 17.19 -3.52 -13.38
C GLY A 329 16.15 -2.39 -13.48
N GLU A 330 15.34 -2.36 -14.55
CA GLU A 330 14.21 -1.46 -14.72
C GLU A 330 12.91 -2.12 -14.24
N ASP A 331 12.26 -1.53 -13.23
CA ASP A 331 10.94 -1.97 -12.72
C ASP A 331 9.76 -1.18 -13.31
N ASN A 332 10.03 -0.03 -13.94
CA ASN A 332 9.01 0.96 -14.34
C ASN A 332 8.57 0.86 -15.81
N GLY A 333 9.29 0.09 -16.63
CA GLY A 333 8.75 -0.34 -17.93
C GLY A 333 7.54 -1.23 -17.72
N GLY A 334 6.46 -1.02 -18.49
CA GLY A 334 5.20 -1.77 -18.38
C GLY A 334 5.26 -3.23 -18.83
N THR A 335 6.44 -3.85 -18.73
CA THR A 335 6.72 -5.24 -19.05
C THR A 335 6.61 -6.13 -17.81
N PHE A 336 6.09 -7.34 -18.03
CA PHE A 336 6.14 -8.41 -17.06
C PHE A 336 7.55 -9.02 -17.08
N ASP A 337 8.21 -9.13 -15.92
CA ASP A 337 9.41 -9.98 -15.81
C ASP A 337 8.94 -11.45 -15.71
N LEU A 338 9.82 -12.39 -16.04
CA LEU A 338 9.47 -13.80 -15.91
C LEU A 338 9.22 -14.11 -14.43
N ILE A 339 8.08 -14.75 -14.12
CA ILE A 339 7.80 -15.21 -12.75
C ILE A 339 8.88 -16.21 -12.33
N LYS A 340 9.67 -15.83 -11.33
CA LYS A 340 10.78 -16.63 -10.79
C LYS A 340 10.27 -17.41 -9.58
N ASN A 341 10.21 -18.73 -9.72
CA ASN A 341 9.93 -19.59 -8.57
C ASN A 341 11.17 -19.67 -7.66
N GLY A 342 10.95 -19.78 -6.36
CA GLY A 342 12.00 -19.85 -5.34
C GLY A 342 11.63 -19.11 -4.05
N SER A 343 12.53 -19.16 -3.08
CA SER A 343 12.36 -18.47 -1.79
C SER A 343 13.21 -17.19 -1.69
N THR A 344 12.78 -16.30 -0.80
CA THR A 344 13.50 -15.09 -0.41
C THR A 344 13.69 -15.05 1.10
N ALA A 345 14.85 -14.57 1.56
CA ALA A 345 15.14 -14.36 2.97
C ALA A 345 15.83 -13.01 3.19
N VAL A 346 15.57 -12.38 4.35
CA VAL A 346 16.28 -11.17 4.79
C VAL A 346 17.44 -11.53 5.70
N ASN A 347 18.55 -10.81 5.56
CA ASN A 347 19.62 -10.74 6.55
C ASN A 347 19.73 -9.28 7.01
N ILE A 348 19.76 -9.07 8.32
CA ILE A 348 20.01 -7.75 8.94
C ILE A 348 21.10 -7.93 9.99
N LYS A 349 22.12 -7.06 9.96
CA LYS A 349 23.06 -6.87 11.07
C LYS A 349 22.90 -5.47 11.62
N PHE A 350 23.02 -5.34 12.94
CA PHE A 350 22.92 -4.08 13.65
C PHE A 350 24.28 -3.71 14.24
N SER A 351 24.66 -2.43 14.19
CA SER A 351 25.90 -1.92 14.78
C SER A 351 25.87 -1.87 16.32
N GLN A 352 24.67 -2.00 16.91
CA GLN A 352 24.40 -2.11 18.34
C GLN A 352 23.21 -3.04 18.55
N ALA A 353 23.00 -3.52 19.78
CA ALA A 353 21.85 -4.35 20.11
C ALA A 353 20.50 -3.66 19.77
N VAL A 354 19.54 -4.43 19.24
CA VAL A 354 18.15 -4.01 19.08
C VAL A 354 17.60 -3.52 20.43
N PRO A 355 16.94 -2.34 20.47
CA PRO A 355 16.51 -1.70 21.72
C PRO A 355 15.44 -2.48 22.48
N GLU A 356 15.25 -2.10 23.74
CA GLU A 356 14.21 -2.64 24.63
C GLU A 356 12.79 -2.53 24.01
N GLY A 357 11.96 -3.53 24.27
CA GLY A 357 10.64 -3.71 23.64
C GLY A 357 10.70 -4.34 22.24
N GLY A 358 11.87 -4.34 21.59
CA GLY A 358 12.09 -4.90 20.25
C GLY A 358 11.55 -4.03 19.12
N VAL A 359 11.78 -4.48 17.88
CA VAL A 359 11.37 -3.77 16.66
C VAL A 359 10.57 -4.66 15.72
N MET A 360 9.68 -4.07 14.96
CA MET A 360 8.88 -4.74 13.95
C MET A 360 9.42 -4.39 12.56
N LEU A 361 9.84 -5.42 11.82
CA LEU A 361 10.16 -5.33 10.40
C LEU A 361 8.88 -5.53 9.61
N ILE A 362 8.47 -4.49 8.88
CA ILE A 362 7.34 -4.50 7.95
C ILE A 362 7.88 -4.79 6.55
N VAL A 363 7.37 -5.84 5.92
CA VAL A 363 7.80 -6.33 4.62
C VAL A 363 6.65 -6.22 3.62
N MET A 364 6.92 -5.60 2.48
CA MET A 364 6.03 -5.57 1.32
C MET A 364 6.76 -6.16 0.12
N GLY A 365 6.29 -7.32 -0.38
CA GLY A 365 6.79 -7.92 -1.62
C GLY A 365 5.80 -7.67 -2.76
N GLU A 366 6.30 -7.24 -3.92
CA GLU A 366 5.49 -7.03 -5.12
C GLU A 366 5.82 -8.11 -6.17
N THR A 367 4.81 -8.84 -6.63
CA THR A 367 4.91 -9.90 -7.64
C THR A 367 4.02 -9.60 -8.85
N ASP A 368 4.45 -10.03 -10.03
CA ASP A 368 3.56 -10.09 -11.18
C ASP A 368 2.61 -11.29 -11.02
N ALA A 369 1.32 -11.07 -11.26
CA ALA A 369 0.30 -12.12 -11.22
C ALA A 369 -0.77 -11.92 -12.29
N LEU A 370 -1.23 -13.03 -12.88
CA LEU A 370 -2.38 -13.05 -13.76
C LEU A 370 -3.59 -13.59 -12.99
N ILE A 371 -4.70 -12.87 -13.01
CA ILE A 371 -6.03 -13.38 -12.64
C ILE A 371 -6.76 -13.74 -13.93
N MET A 372 -7.07 -15.01 -14.09
CA MET A 372 -7.87 -15.54 -15.20
C MET A 372 -9.29 -15.86 -14.72
N LEU A 373 -10.27 -15.44 -15.51
CA LEU A 373 -11.68 -15.66 -15.24
C LEU A 373 -12.33 -16.36 -16.42
N ASP A 374 -12.90 -17.54 -16.16
CA ASP A 374 -13.44 -18.45 -17.19
C ASP A 374 -14.94 -18.25 -17.47
N LYS A 375 -15.52 -19.07 -18.34
CA LYS A 375 -16.94 -18.99 -18.73
C LYS A 375 -17.92 -19.26 -17.59
N ASN A 376 -17.52 -20.08 -16.62
CA ASN A 376 -18.29 -20.35 -15.40
C ASN A 376 -18.11 -19.23 -14.36
N ARG A 377 -17.39 -18.16 -14.73
CA ARG A 377 -16.90 -17.08 -13.87
C ARG A 377 -16.00 -17.58 -12.73
N SER A 378 -15.47 -18.80 -12.88
CA SER A 378 -14.52 -19.39 -11.95
C SER A 378 -13.16 -18.72 -12.13
N ILE A 379 -12.54 -18.37 -11.01
CA ILE A 379 -11.29 -17.64 -10.98
C ILE A 379 -10.12 -18.57 -10.74
N THR A 380 -9.09 -18.42 -11.57
CA THR A 380 -7.80 -19.06 -11.47
C THR A 380 -6.70 -18.00 -11.48
N SER A 381 -5.55 -18.30 -10.90
CA SER A 381 -4.39 -17.43 -10.96
C SER A 381 -3.14 -18.25 -11.20
N ASP A 382 -2.22 -17.71 -12.00
CA ASP A 382 -0.97 -18.41 -12.36
C ASP A 382 0.00 -18.52 -11.16
N THR A 383 -0.20 -17.72 -10.09
CA THR A 383 0.60 -17.81 -8.85
C THR A 383 0.07 -18.88 -7.89
N THR A 384 -0.07 -20.11 -8.39
CA THR A 384 -0.41 -21.37 -7.67
C THR A 384 -1.72 -21.43 -6.87
N ILE A 385 -2.15 -22.67 -6.60
CA ILE A 385 -3.46 -23.07 -6.04
C ILE A 385 -3.45 -23.00 -4.52
#